data_AF-A0A9D5RQR9-F1
#
_entry.id   AF-A0A9D5RQR9-F1
#
_cell.length_a   1.000
_cell.length_b   1.000
_cell.length_c   1.000
_cell.angle_alpha   90.00
_cell.angle_beta   90.00
_cell.angle_gamma   90.00
#
_symmetry.space_group_name_H-M   'P 1'
#
loop_
_entity.id
_entity.type
_entity.pdbx_description
1 polymer ?
#
loop_
_entity_poly.entity_id
_entity_poly.type
_entity_poly.pdbx_seq_one_letter_code
_entity_poly.pdbx_strand_id
1 'polypeptide(L)'
;MEVFWLCQNCDSTYNYGETKVCWACGEKIDQKSEERCIYEVAENLYENAVTSKEFFAACEEYLKVLEYKDARQKHSDCKFKAEKTLLNEKIYEEAKGHFKVAEEYASAEKWSDAVYEFTLSEQLFKKTVKFLDSSECASACLREIELCKSKQIYFDAKKILTNANSIEDYKKAADLFSKIVKFADAKDHYELCLKFIEKLTAERQVEDIKREIKRAEDEPDLDRKIAILRQIVSLENSALSNEAKALISKIKPVLEDALKQQKAIKTKEDLEEATKKYNFAINIEIHSMRLQYLEKILTDYNAYSQTAEFKTLFSNVRDGITESKRQVDYDNAVDMMNKATTSANFKSAAEAFSRLSGFKDSDLKKNECSEKSDLLAKEATYEGGLEIYEEGRKINIFNWRKYR
;
A
#
# COMPACT_ATOMS: atom_id res chain seq x y z
N MET A 1 85.53 -1.72 -27.22
CA MET A 1 86.12 -1.57 -25.88
C MET A 1 87.57 -2.09 -25.87
N GLU A 2 88.45 -1.58 -26.74
CA GLU A 2 89.87 -2.04 -26.73
C GLU A 2 90.71 -1.37 -25.63
N VAL A 3 90.12 -0.48 -24.82
CA VAL A 3 90.85 0.40 -23.89
C VAL A 3 90.41 0.26 -22.42
N PHE A 4 89.48 -0.64 -22.09
CA PHE A 4 88.97 -0.81 -20.71
C PHE A 4 89.33 -2.20 -20.17
N TRP A 5 90.13 -2.23 -19.10
CA TRP A 5 90.44 -3.46 -18.36
C TRP A 5 89.29 -3.79 -17.41
N LEU A 6 88.72 -4.99 -17.53
CA LEU A 6 87.64 -5.45 -16.66
C LEU A 6 88.11 -5.57 -15.20
N CYS A 7 87.25 -5.18 -14.25
CA CYS A 7 87.48 -5.44 -12.82
C CYS A 7 87.46 -6.96 -12.59
N GLN A 8 88.18 -7.47 -11.59
CA GLN A 8 88.30 -8.90 -11.30
C GLN A 8 86.93 -9.61 -11.11
N ASN A 9 85.90 -8.87 -10.67
CA ASN A 9 84.52 -9.35 -10.56
C ASN A 9 83.75 -9.37 -11.90
N CYS A 10 84.05 -8.49 -12.85
CA CYS A 10 83.46 -8.54 -14.20
C CYS A 10 84.13 -9.58 -15.08
N ASP A 11 85.42 -9.78 -14.89
CA ASP A 11 86.19 -10.78 -15.62
C ASP A 11 85.70 -12.20 -15.28
N SER A 12 85.38 -12.47 -14.01
CA SER A 12 84.86 -13.77 -13.56
C SER A 12 83.43 -14.09 -14.01
N THR A 13 82.70 -13.11 -14.55
CA THR A 13 81.32 -13.26 -15.04
C THR A 13 81.19 -13.02 -16.55
N TYR A 14 82.31 -12.81 -17.24
CA TYR A 14 82.38 -12.51 -18.66
C TYR A 14 82.17 -13.78 -19.51
N ASN A 15 81.05 -13.84 -20.24
CA ASN A 15 80.84 -14.82 -21.31
C ASN A 15 81.14 -14.16 -22.66
N TYR A 16 81.91 -14.84 -23.50
CA TYR A 16 82.39 -14.34 -24.79
C TYR A 16 81.21 -13.84 -25.65
N GLY A 17 81.15 -12.52 -25.86
CA GLY A 17 80.09 -11.87 -26.67
C GLY A 17 79.18 -10.88 -25.92
N GLU A 18 79.21 -10.81 -24.58
CA GLU A 18 78.44 -9.82 -23.81
C GLU A 18 79.35 -8.74 -23.20
N THR A 19 79.04 -7.47 -23.44
CA THR A 19 79.71 -6.35 -22.75
C THR A 19 79.11 -6.10 -21.37
N LYS A 20 79.70 -6.72 -20.35
CA LYS A 20 79.40 -6.48 -18.93
C LYS A 20 80.57 -5.76 -18.25
N VAL A 21 80.40 -4.46 -17.96
CA VAL A 21 81.35 -3.66 -17.18
C VAL A 21 80.70 -3.24 -15.85
N CYS A 22 81.45 -3.30 -14.75
CA CYS A 22 81.02 -2.83 -13.43
C CYS A 22 81.29 -1.32 -13.31
N TRP A 23 80.66 -0.68 -12.32
CA TRP A 23 80.93 0.73 -11.98
C TRP A 23 82.42 1.01 -11.69
N ALA A 24 83.22 -0.01 -11.35
CA ALA A 24 84.66 0.12 -11.10
C ALA A 24 85.54 -0.01 -12.36
N CYS A 25 85.05 -0.56 -13.47
CA CYS A 25 85.82 -0.74 -14.71
C CYS A 25 85.15 -0.18 -15.98
N GLY A 26 83.94 0.36 -15.85
CA GLY A 26 83.30 1.13 -16.90
C GLY A 26 83.90 2.54 -17.05
N GLU A 27 83.54 3.21 -18.14
CA GLU A 27 83.94 4.59 -18.40
C GLU A 27 83.43 5.52 -17.29
N LYS A 28 84.34 6.23 -16.62
CA LYS A 28 83.96 7.24 -15.63
C LYS A 28 83.37 8.42 -16.38
N ILE A 29 82.06 8.55 -16.31
CA ILE A 29 81.32 9.69 -16.83
C ILE A 29 81.76 10.93 -16.02
N ASP A 30 82.08 12.04 -16.69
CA ASP A 30 82.36 13.28 -15.97
C ASP A 30 81.07 13.81 -15.31
N GLN A 31 81.22 14.56 -14.21
CA GLN A 31 80.09 15.05 -13.42
C GLN A 31 79.05 15.80 -14.28
N LYS A 32 79.50 16.54 -15.30
CA LYS A 32 78.62 17.29 -16.21
C LYS A 32 77.78 16.38 -17.10
N SER A 33 78.34 15.26 -17.53
CA SER A 33 77.66 14.26 -18.35
C SER A 33 76.66 13.45 -17.51
N GLU A 34 76.99 13.17 -16.25
CA GLU A 34 76.05 12.58 -15.28
C GLU A 34 74.86 13.51 -15.01
N GLU A 35 75.12 14.79 -14.70
CA GLU A 35 74.08 15.82 -14.50
C GLU A 35 73.17 15.97 -15.73
N ARG A 36 73.75 15.89 -16.94
CA ARG A 36 73.00 15.92 -18.20
C ARG A 36 72.05 14.73 -18.34
N CYS A 37 72.54 13.51 -18.10
CA CYS A 37 71.70 12.31 -18.20
C CYS A 37 70.54 12.34 -17.20
N ILE A 38 70.78 12.75 -15.95
CA ILE A 38 69.73 12.89 -14.94
C ILE A 38 68.70 13.95 -15.37
N TYR A 39 69.16 15.10 -15.90
CA TYR A 39 68.27 16.14 -16.41
C TYR A 39 67.39 15.62 -17.57
N GLU A 40 67.96 14.91 -18.54
CA GLU A 40 67.21 14.34 -19.67
C GLU A 40 66.17 13.31 -19.22
N VAL A 41 66.49 12.50 -18.20
CA VAL A 41 65.51 11.59 -17.56
C VAL A 41 64.40 12.38 -16.87
N ALA A 42 64.73 13.42 -16.10
CA ALA A 42 63.75 14.26 -15.43
C ALA A 42 62.81 14.97 -16.44
N GLU A 43 63.34 15.42 -17.58
CA GLU A 43 62.56 16.03 -18.65
C GLU A 43 61.60 15.04 -19.30
N ASN A 44 62.09 13.84 -19.62
CA ASN A 44 61.24 12.78 -20.16
C ASN A 44 60.11 12.39 -19.19
N LEU A 45 60.42 12.24 -17.90
CA LEU A 45 59.41 11.94 -16.87
C LEU A 45 58.38 13.07 -16.77
N TYR A 46 58.82 14.33 -16.81
CA TYR A 46 57.94 15.49 -16.70
C TYR A 46 57.02 15.65 -17.91
N GLU A 47 57.53 15.44 -19.12
CA GLU A 47 56.75 15.56 -20.36
C GLU A 47 55.68 14.48 -20.49
N ASN A 48 55.95 13.28 -19.96
CA ASN A 48 55.03 12.14 -20.01
C ASN A 48 54.17 11.99 -18.76
N ALA A 49 54.35 12.84 -17.74
CA ALA A 49 53.60 12.74 -16.49
C ALA A 49 52.12 13.13 -16.68
N VAL A 50 51.22 12.22 -16.29
CA VAL A 50 49.77 12.42 -16.28
C VAL A 50 49.22 12.43 -14.85
N THR A 51 49.86 11.67 -13.97
CA THR A 51 49.47 11.49 -12.56
C THR A 51 50.35 12.32 -11.62
N SER A 52 49.85 12.61 -10.43
CA SER A 52 50.64 13.32 -9.40
C SER A 52 51.92 12.58 -9.03
N LYS A 53 51.87 11.24 -8.97
CA LYS A 53 53.01 10.37 -8.68
C LYS A 53 54.12 10.50 -9.73
N GLU A 54 53.76 10.54 -11.02
CA GLU A 54 54.73 10.71 -12.11
C GLU A 54 55.38 12.09 -12.07
N PHE A 55 54.59 13.15 -11.78
CA PHE A 55 55.18 14.46 -11.54
C PHE A 55 56.13 14.44 -10.34
N PHE A 56 55.77 13.85 -9.20
CA PHE A 56 56.70 13.76 -8.06
C PHE A 56 57.99 13.02 -8.40
N ALA A 57 57.93 11.94 -9.18
CA ALA A 57 59.13 11.24 -9.66
C ALA A 57 60.02 12.14 -10.53
N ALA A 58 59.44 12.91 -11.46
CA ALA A 58 60.20 13.90 -12.24
C ALA A 58 60.84 14.97 -11.34
N CYS A 59 60.13 15.40 -10.29
CA CYS A 59 60.62 16.40 -9.36
C CYS A 59 61.81 15.88 -8.55
N GLU A 60 61.79 14.61 -8.13
CA GLU A 60 62.91 13.95 -7.43
C GLU A 60 64.17 13.87 -8.31
N GLU A 61 64.01 13.63 -9.62
CA GLU A 61 65.14 13.64 -10.56
C GLU A 61 65.71 15.05 -10.77
N TYR A 62 64.87 16.08 -10.95
CA TYR A 62 65.36 17.47 -11.02
C TYR A 62 66.08 17.92 -9.74
N LEU A 63 65.68 17.41 -8.56
CA LEU A 63 66.31 17.76 -7.28
C LEU A 63 67.78 17.32 -7.22
N LYS A 64 68.15 16.26 -7.94
CA LYS A 64 69.53 15.75 -7.99
C LYS A 64 70.46 16.67 -8.78
N VAL A 65 69.92 17.56 -9.64
CA VAL A 65 70.68 18.39 -10.58
C VAL A 65 70.28 19.87 -10.55
N LEU A 66 69.93 20.41 -9.38
CA LEU A 66 69.39 21.78 -9.22
C LEU A 66 70.27 22.92 -9.79
N GLU A 67 71.58 22.71 -9.88
CA GLU A 67 72.54 23.70 -10.40
C GLU A 67 72.72 23.60 -11.92
N TYR A 68 72.14 22.58 -12.56
CA TYR A 68 72.25 22.34 -13.99
C TYR A 68 71.10 23.01 -14.76
N LYS A 69 71.46 23.91 -15.70
CA LYS A 69 70.50 24.65 -16.56
C LYS A 69 69.38 25.33 -15.74
N ASP A 70 68.13 25.05 -16.08
CA ASP A 70 66.89 25.54 -15.49
C ASP A 70 66.23 24.51 -14.55
N ALA A 71 66.96 23.48 -14.12
CA ALA A 71 66.42 22.38 -13.30
C ALA A 71 65.71 22.88 -12.03
N ARG A 72 66.18 23.95 -11.40
CA ARG A 72 65.51 24.56 -10.23
C ARG A 72 64.13 25.11 -10.55
N GLN A 73 63.97 25.78 -11.70
CA GLN A 73 62.68 26.28 -12.15
C GLN A 73 61.77 25.11 -12.49
N LYS A 74 62.27 24.14 -13.28
CA LYS A 74 61.49 22.95 -13.64
C LYS A 74 61.10 22.10 -12.45
N HIS A 75 61.94 21.96 -11.42
CA HIS A 75 61.59 21.32 -10.16
C HIS A 75 60.40 22.03 -9.47
N SER A 76 60.43 23.37 -9.44
CA SER A 76 59.37 24.17 -8.83
C SER A 76 58.05 24.05 -9.60
N ASP A 77 58.11 24.14 -10.94
CA ASP A 77 56.95 23.97 -11.82
C ASP A 77 56.37 22.55 -11.74
N CYS A 78 57.26 21.56 -11.72
CA CYS A 78 56.93 20.15 -11.52
C CYS A 78 56.19 19.94 -10.20
N LYS A 79 56.72 20.49 -9.09
CA LYS A 79 56.11 20.34 -7.77
C LYS A 79 54.73 20.97 -7.72
N PHE A 80 54.58 22.17 -8.28
CA PHE A 80 53.28 22.83 -8.38
C PHE A 80 52.27 22.01 -9.20
N LYS A 81 52.70 21.45 -10.34
CA LYS A 81 51.86 20.56 -11.15
C LYS A 81 51.49 19.28 -10.40
N ALA A 82 52.43 18.66 -9.70
CA ALA A 82 52.20 17.46 -8.89
C ALA A 82 51.12 17.70 -7.83
N GLU A 83 51.24 18.79 -7.06
CA GLU A 83 50.29 19.17 -6.01
C GLU A 83 48.91 19.48 -6.59
N LYS A 84 48.86 20.19 -7.73
CA LYS A 84 47.60 20.48 -8.42
C LYS A 84 46.92 19.22 -8.96
N THR A 85 47.68 18.30 -9.56
CA THR A 85 47.16 17.02 -10.05
C THR A 85 46.68 16.15 -8.89
N LEU A 86 47.41 16.12 -7.77
CA LEU A 86 47.01 15.39 -6.56
C LEU A 86 45.68 15.92 -6.00
N LEU A 87 45.49 17.24 -6.00
CA LEU A 87 44.21 17.83 -5.60
C LEU A 87 43.07 17.41 -6.53
N ASN A 88 43.30 17.42 -7.84
CA ASN A 88 42.31 16.96 -8.82
C ASN A 88 41.99 15.47 -8.66
N GLU A 89 42.99 14.61 -8.44
CA GLU A 89 42.82 13.19 -8.14
C GLU A 89 41.92 12.98 -6.92
N LYS A 90 42.16 13.72 -5.82
CA LYS A 90 41.32 13.64 -4.61
C LYS A 90 39.87 14.04 -4.87
N ILE A 91 39.64 15.16 -5.54
CA ILE A 91 38.29 15.65 -5.88
C ILE A 91 37.58 14.63 -6.79
N TYR A 92 38.30 14.05 -7.73
CA TYR A 92 37.78 13.06 -8.67
C TYR A 92 37.38 11.76 -7.97
N GLU A 93 38.19 11.25 -7.04
CA GLU A 93 37.84 10.08 -6.23
C GLU A 93 36.66 10.35 -5.28
N GLU A 94 36.56 11.56 -4.71
CA GLU A 94 35.39 11.98 -3.94
C GLU A 94 34.12 11.99 -4.81
N ALA A 95 34.21 12.53 -6.04
CA ALA A 95 33.11 12.54 -7.00
C ALA A 95 32.62 11.12 -7.34
N LYS A 96 33.55 10.17 -7.53
CA LYS A 96 33.23 8.74 -7.74
C LYS A 96 32.56 8.12 -6.52
N GLY A 97 33.00 8.47 -5.31
CA GLY A 97 32.37 8.04 -4.07
C GLY A 97 30.89 8.42 -4.04
N HIS A 98 30.58 9.70 -4.28
CA HIS A 98 29.20 10.18 -4.35
C HIS A 98 28.39 9.50 -5.46
N PHE A 99 28.99 9.28 -6.63
CA PHE A 99 28.32 8.58 -7.74
C PHE A 99 27.85 7.18 -7.33
N LYS A 100 28.73 6.41 -6.70
CA LYS A 100 28.42 5.03 -6.28
C LYS A 100 27.30 5.01 -5.22
N VAL A 101 27.34 5.91 -4.24
CA VAL A 101 26.28 6.03 -3.23
C VAL A 101 24.95 6.39 -3.89
N ALA A 102 24.96 7.26 -4.90
CA ALA A 102 23.77 7.61 -5.66
C ALA A 102 23.17 6.40 -6.40
N GLU A 103 23.99 5.54 -6.99
CA GLU A 103 23.54 4.28 -7.63
C GLU A 103 22.90 3.32 -6.62
N GLU A 104 23.45 3.22 -5.41
CA GLU A 104 22.90 2.42 -4.32
C GLU A 104 21.52 2.95 -3.88
N TYR A 105 21.38 4.27 -3.71
CA TYR A 105 20.08 4.89 -3.40
C TYR A 105 19.07 4.73 -4.53
N ALA A 106 19.49 4.89 -5.78
CA ALA A 106 18.62 4.67 -6.94
C ALA A 106 18.14 3.21 -7.00
N SER A 107 19.02 2.25 -6.73
CA SER A 107 18.66 0.83 -6.70
C SER A 107 17.70 0.48 -5.56
N ALA A 108 17.77 1.22 -4.45
CA ALA A 108 16.87 1.09 -3.31
C ALA A 108 15.57 1.93 -3.44
N GLU A 109 15.30 2.48 -4.62
CA GLU A 109 14.14 3.36 -4.91
C GLU A 109 14.07 4.63 -4.05
N LYS A 110 15.20 5.07 -3.49
CA LYS A 110 15.34 6.34 -2.74
C LYS A 110 15.72 7.47 -3.67
N TRP A 111 14.81 7.82 -4.57
CA TRP A 111 15.09 8.72 -5.70
C TRP A 111 15.54 10.12 -5.29
N SER A 112 15.00 10.70 -4.21
CA SER A 112 15.39 12.02 -3.72
C SER A 112 16.83 12.06 -3.23
N ASP A 113 17.24 11.02 -2.51
CA ASP A 113 18.59 10.90 -1.95
C ASP A 113 19.59 10.63 -3.08
N ALA A 114 19.22 9.79 -4.05
CA ALA A 114 20.01 9.56 -5.26
C ALA A 114 20.22 10.86 -6.06
N VAL A 115 19.19 11.69 -6.24
CA VAL A 115 19.29 12.99 -6.95
C VAL A 115 20.27 13.91 -6.23
N TYR A 116 20.24 13.95 -4.90
CA TYR A 116 21.18 14.76 -4.11
C TYR A 116 22.63 14.31 -4.34
N GLU A 117 22.89 13.02 -4.20
CA GLU A 117 24.24 12.45 -4.34
C GLU A 117 24.79 12.59 -5.77
N PHE A 118 23.98 12.33 -6.80
CA PHE A 118 24.40 12.58 -8.19
C PHE A 118 24.69 14.06 -8.44
N THR A 119 23.95 14.99 -7.80
CA THR A 119 24.19 16.44 -7.94
C THR A 119 25.54 16.83 -7.31
N LEU A 120 25.88 16.29 -6.15
CA LEU A 120 27.20 16.51 -5.54
C LEU A 120 28.32 15.96 -6.42
N SER A 121 28.17 14.73 -6.88
CA SER A 121 29.12 14.08 -7.79
C SER A 121 29.35 14.92 -9.06
N GLU A 122 28.28 15.40 -9.69
CA GLU A 122 28.31 16.25 -10.88
C GLU A 122 29.09 17.56 -10.66
N GLN A 123 28.83 18.24 -9.53
CA GLN A 123 29.53 19.48 -9.19
C GLN A 123 31.02 19.26 -8.97
N LEU A 124 31.41 18.12 -8.39
CA LEU A 124 32.82 17.78 -8.17
C LEU A 124 33.52 17.44 -9.50
N PHE A 125 32.90 16.64 -10.38
CA PHE A 125 33.44 16.38 -11.71
C PHE A 125 33.58 17.66 -12.54
N LYS A 126 32.65 18.62 -12.41
CA LYS A 126 32.77 19.94 -13.05
C LYS A 126 33.98 20.76 -12.58
N LYS A 127 34.44 20.58 -11.34
CA LYS A 127 35.65 21.26 -10.85
C LYS A 127 36.91 20.69 -11.49
N THR A 128 36.86 19.48 -12.02
CA THR A 128 38.00 18.76 -12.60
C THR A 128 37.79 18.43 -14.09
N VAL A 129 37.07 19.27 -14.86
CA VAL A 129 36.69 19.01 -16.28
C VAL A 129 37.83 18.57 -17.20
N LYS A 130 39.07 19.05 -16.96
CA LYS A 130 40.25 18.71 -17.79
C LYS A 130 41.02 17.48 -17.29
N PHE A 131 40.52 16.82 -16.25
CA PHE A 131 41.16 15.67 -15.62
C PHE A 131 40.41 14.40 -16.02
N LEU A 132 41.11 13.48 -16.67
CA LEU A 132 40.58 12.20 -17.12
C LEU A 132 39.25 12.36 -17.89
N ASP A 133 38.22 11.62 -17.49
CA ASP A 133 36.86 11.55 -18.06
C ASP A 133 35.82 12.35 -17.25
N SER A 134 36.26 13.32 -16.43
CA SER A 134 35.36 14.12 -15.59
C SER A 134 34.20 14.77 -16.36
N SER A 135 34.43 15.19 -17.62
CA SER A 135 33.38 15.81 -18.44
C SER A 135 32.29 14.81 -18.82
N GLU A 136 32.68 13.60 -19.21
CA GLU A 136 31.78 12.49 -19.52
C GLU A 136 31.02 12.03 -18.27
N CYS A 137 31.72 11.91 -17.13
CA CYS A 137 31.12 11.55 -15.84
C CYS A 137 30.09 12.59 -15.38
N ALA A 138 30.39 13.89 -15.46
CA ALA A 138 29.42 14.94 -15.13
C ALA A 138 28.16 14.85 -15.99
N SER A 139 28.34 14.59 -17.29
CA SER A 139 27.22 14.39 -18.22
C SER A 139 26.41 13.14 -17.91
N ALA A 140 27.07 12.05 -17.46
CA ALA A 140 26.40 10.85 -16.98
C ALA A 140 25.56 11.15 -15.72
N CYS A 141 26.11 11.88 -14.73
CA CYS A 141 25.36 12.30 -13.54
C CYS A 141 24.09 13.08 -13.91
N LEU A 142 24.16 14.03 -14.86
CA LEU A 142 23.00 14.80 -15.29
C LEU A 142 21.88 13.92 -15.86
N ARG A 143 22.23 12.93 -16.70
CA ARG A 143 21.24 11.97 -17.24
C ARG A 143 20.58 11.15 -16.14
N GLU A 144 21.36 10.68 -15.17
CA GLU A 144 20.85 9.93 -14.03
C GLU A 144 19.98 10.78 -13.09
N ILE A 145 20.33 12.05 -12.87
CA ILE A 145 19.51 13.01 -12.12
C ILE A 145 18.13 13.16 -12.78
N GLU A 146 18.09 13.38 -14.09
CA GLU A 146 16.82 13.50 -14.83
C GLU A 146 15.99 12.23 -14.76
N LEU A 147 16.65 11.06 -14.86
CA LEU A 147 15.98 9.77 -14.76
C LEU A 147 15.38 9.55 -13.37
N CYS A 148 16.15 9.80 -12.31
CA CYS A 148 15.70 9.66 -10.92
C CYS A 148 14.55 10.63 -10.61
N LYS A 149 14.62 11.89 -11.04
CA LYS A 149 13.50 12.85 -10.91
C LYS A 149 12.25 12.34 -11.60
N SER A 150 12.39 11.80 -12.81
CA SER A 150 11.26 11.25 -13.56
C SER A 150 10.65 10.03 -12.85
N LYS A 151 11.48 9.13 -12.31
CA LYS A 151 11.05 7.98 -11.51
C LYS A 151 10.33 8.41 -10.23
N GLN A 152 10.83 9.43 -9.54
CA GLN A 152 10.20 9.97 -8.33
C GLN A 152 8.79 10.49 -8.62
N ILE A 153 8.65 11.36 -9.63
CA ILE A 153 7.36 11.93 -10.04
C ILE A 153 6.39 10.81 -10.42
N TYR A 154 6.86 9.78 -11.13
CA TYR A 154 6.07 8.62 -11.50
C TYR A 154 5.57 7.84 -10.28
N PHE A 155 6.45 7.57 -9.32
CA PHE A 155 6.11 6.85 -8.10
C PHE A 155 5.08 7.63 -7.26
N ASP A 156 5.29 8.94 -7.10
CA ASP A 156 4.37 9.83 -6.40
C ASP A 156 2.99 9.88 -7.07
N ALA A 157 2.96 9.94 -8.41
CA ALA A 157 1.73 9.90 -9.20
C ALA A 157 0.97 8.58 -8.99
N LYS A 158 1.66 7.43 -9.03
CA LYS A 158 1.06 6.11 -8.75
C LYS A 158 0.51 6.03 -7.33
N LYS A 159 1.24 6.56 -6.34
CA LYS A 159 0.80 6.57 -4.95
C LYS A 159 -0.47 7.41 -4.76
N ILE A 160 -0.57 8.57 -5.41
CA ILE A 160 -1.78 9.39 -5.38
C ILE A 160 -2.93 8.66 -6.06
N LEU A 161 -2.70 8.12 -7.27
CA LEU A 161 -3.72 7.37 -8.01
C LEU A 161 -4.28 6.18 -7.21
N THR A 162 -3.42 5.42 -6.54
CA THR A 162 -3.82 4.25 -5.73
C THR A 162 -4.70 4.63 -4.54
N ASN A 163 -4.48 5.83 -3.97
CA ASN A 163 -5.23 6.31 -2.80
C ASN A 163 -6.34 7.32 -3.16
N ALA A 164 -6.58 7.56 -4.45
CA ALA A 164 -7.48 8.60 -4.92
C ALA A 164 -8.95 8.25 -4.65
N ASN A 165 -9.64 9.11 -3.92
CA ASN A 165 -11.07 8.96 -3.62
C ASN A 165 -11.91 10.18 -4.05
N SER A 166 -11.25 11.24 -4.56
CA SER A 166 -11.91 12.48 -4.96
C SER A 166 -11.45 12.93 -6.36
N ILE A 167 -12.28 13.76 -7.00
CA ILE A 167 -11.95 14.40 -8.29
C ILE A 167 -10.60 15.15 -8.21
N GLU A 168 -10.31 15.77 -7.06
CA GLU A 168 -9.09 16.55 -6.86
C GLU A 168 -7.84 15.66 -6.82
N ASP A 169 -7.93 14.48 -6.22
CA ASP A 169 -6.81 13.53 -6.18
C ASP A 169 -6.50 12.99 -7.57
N TYR A 170 -7.53 12.65 -8.36
CA TYR A 170 -7.34 12.22 -9.75
C TYR A 170 -6.76 13.35 -10.62
N LYS A 171 -7.14 14.61 -10.38
CA LYS A 171 -6.53 15.76 -11.07
C LYS A 171 -5.05 15.92 -10.73
N LYS A 172 -4.68 15.80 -9.46
CA LYS A 172 -3.27 15.83 -9.03
C LYS A 172 -2.46 14.70 -9.64
N ALA A 173 -3.00 13.48 -9.65
CA ALA A 173 -2.35 12.34 -10.30
C ALA A 173 -2.18 12.58 -11.81
N ALA A 174 -3.22 13.08 -12.50
CA ALA A 174 -3.17 13.40 -13.92
C ALA A 174 -2.12 14.48 -14.24
N ASP A 175 -2.04 15.55 -13.44
CA ASP A 175 -1.03 16.59 -13.62
C ASP A 175 0.39 16.02 -13.53
N LEU A 176 0.64 15.12 -12.56
CA LEU A 176 1.94 14.46 -12.43
C LEU A 176 2.22 13.51 -13.61
N PHE A 177 1.27 12.67 -14.02
CA PHE A 177 1.46 11.77 -15.16
C PHE A 177 1.69 12.54 -16.47
N SER A 178 1.06 13.71 -16.65
CA SER A 178 1.24 14.55 -17.84
C SER A 178 2.68 15.06 -18.02
N LYS A 179 3.45 15.16 -16.92
CA LYS A 179 4.85 15.61 -16.92
C LYS A 179 5.83 14.49 -17.28
N ILE A 180 5.36 13.26 -17.41
CA ILE A 180 6.19 12.06 -17.59
C ILE A 180 6.11 11.61 -19.05
N VAL A 181 7.19 11.86 -19.81
CA VAL A 181 7.28 11.46 -21.22
C VAL A 181 7.94 10.07 -21.38
N LYS A 182 8.83 9.70 -20.45
CA LYS A 182 9.73 8.53 -20.62
C LYS A 182 9.08 7.17 -20.30
N PHE A 183 7.91 7.13 -19.65
CA PHE A 183 7.27 5.88 -19.22
C PHE A 183 6.06 5.58 -20.11
N ALA A 184 6.08 4.44 -20.78
CA ALA A 184 5.05 4.08 -21.75
C ALA A 184 3.64 4.04 -21.14
N ASP A 185 3.53 3.54 -19.91
CA ASP A 185 2.26 3.40 -19.19
C ASP A 185 1.79 4.68 -18.48
N ALA A 186 2.63 5.72 -18.41
CA ALA A 186 2.22 7.01 -17.81
C ALA A 186 1.07 7.65 -18.58
N LYS A 187 1.04 7.49 -19.92
CA LYS A 187 -0.07 7.97 -20.75
C LYS A 187 -1.37 7.23 -20.44
N ASP A 188 -1.31 5.91 -20.28
CA ASP A 188 -2.48 5.10 -19.96
C ASP A 188 -3.04 5.46 -18.57
N HIS A 189 -2.15 5.69 -17.60
CA HIS A 189 -2.54 6.17 -16.26
C HIS A 189 -3.14 7.58 -16.29
N TYR A 190 -2.61 8.49 -17.12
CA TYR A 190 -3.20 9.81 -17.33
C TYR A 190 -4.63 9.71 -17.89
N GLU A 191 -4.83 8.91 -18.94
CA GLU A 191 -6.16 8.70 -19.53
C GLU A 191 -7.13 8.04 -18.55
N LEU A 192 -6.63 7.13 -17.72
CA LEU A 192 -7.41 6.51 -16.65
C LEU A 192 -7.88 7.55 -15.62
N CYS A 193 -7.01 8.46 -15.19
CA CYS A 193 -7.39 9.57 -14.30
C CYS A 193 -8.51 10.43 -14.91
N LEU A 194 -8.40 10.79 -16.21
CA LEU A 194 -9.43 11.58 -16.89
C LEU A 194 -10.79 10.87 -16.90
N LYS A 195 -10.81 9.56 -17.19
CA LYS A 195 -12.05 8.77 -17.15
C LYS A 195 -12.68 8.74 -15.76
N PHE A 196 -11.88 8.61 -14.70
CA PHE A 196 -12.40 8.66 -13.33
C PHE A 196 -12.93 10.05 -12.96
N ILE A 197 -12.26 11.12 -13.38
CA ILE A 197 -12.73 12.50 -13.19
C ILE A 197 -14.09 12.70 -13.87
N GLU A 198 -14.23 12.29 -15.13
CA GLU A 198 -15.49 12.37 -15.88
C GLU A 198 -16.60 11.60 -15.17
N LYS A 199 -16.33 10.35 -14.77
CA LYS A 199 -17.28 9.51 -14.05
C LYS A 199 -17.75 10.15 -12.74
N LEU A 200 -16.84 10.59 -11.88
CA LEU A 200 -17.19 11.20 -10.58
C LEU A 200 -17.91 12.54 -10.75
N THR A 201 -17.57 13.32 -11.78
CA THR A 201 -18.26 14.58 -12.09
C THR A 201 -19.70 14.31 -12.52
N ALA A 202 -19.91 13.31 -13.38
CA ALA A 202 -21.22 12.84 -13.79
C ALA A 202 -22.06 12.34 -12.60
N GLU A 203 -21.49 11.50 -11.73
CA GLU A 203 -22.17 10.99 -10.53
C GLU A 203 -22.60 12.14 -9.60
N ARG A 204 -21.74 13.15 -9.42
CA ARG A 204 -22.07 14.33 -8.61
C ARG A 204 -23.21 15.15 -9.22
N GLN A 205 -23.20 15.37 -10.53
CA GLN A 205 -24.28 16.06 -11.24
C GLN A 205 -25.61 15.31 -11.13
N VAL A 206 -25.59 13.99 -11.26
CA VAL A 206 -26.79 13.15 -11.07
C VAL A 206 -27.33 13.28 -9.65
N GLU A 207 -26.46 13.28 -8.63
CA GLU A 207 -26.87 13.40 -7.24
C GLU A 207 -27.42 14.80 -6.90
N ASP A 208 -26.85 15.85 -7.48
CA ASP A 208 -27.38 17.21 -7.35
C ASP A 208 -28.77 17.33 -8.00
N ILE A 209 -28.97 16.75 -9.18
CA ILE A 209 -30.29 16.68 -9.84
C ILE A 209 -31.29 15.88 -9.03
N LYS A 210 -30.91 14.73 -8.46
CA LYS A 210 -31.81 13.97 -7.56
C LYS A 210 -32.26 14.81 -6.37
N ARG A 211 -31.34 15.60 -5.78
CA ARG A 211 -31.65 16.53 -4.69
C ARG A 211 -32.56 17.69 -5.14
N GLU A 212 -32.47 18.13 -6.39
CA GLU A 212 -33.37 19.14 -6.95
C GLU A 212 -34.75 18.58 -7.29
N ILE A 213 -34.84 17.38 -7.87
CA ILE A 213 -36.10 16.68 -8.12
C ILE A 213 -36.87 16.50 -6.81
N LYS A 214 -36.21 16.00 -5.76
CA LYS A 214 -36.86 15.83 -4.45
C LYS A 214 -37.40 17.14 -3.89
N ARG A 215 -36.68 18.26 -4.08
CA ARG A 215 -37.16 19.59 -3.67
C ARG A 215 -38.32 20.09 -4.53
N ALA A 216 -38.33 19.79 -5.83
CA ALA A 216 -39.40 20.15 -6.75
C ALA A 216 -40.64 19.24 -6.62
N GLU A 217 -40.53 18.07 -5.99
CA GLU A 217 -41.69 17.26 -5.59
C GLU A 217 -42.50 17.95 -4.49
N ASP A 218 -41.81 18.68 -3.59
CA ASP A 218 -42.44 19.41 -2.48
C ASP A 218 -42.99 20.81 -2.87
N GLU A 219 -42.59 21.37 -4.03
CA GLU A 219 -43.04 22.69 -4.54
C GLU A 219 -43.81 22.58 -5.89
N PRO A 220 -44.97 23.25 -6.08
CA PRO A 220 -45.77 23.18 -7.32
C PRO A 220 -45.28 24.11 -8.45
N ASP A 221 -44.01 24.54 -8.46
CA ASP A 221 -43.47 25.44 -9.50
C ASP A 221 -43.11 24.67 -10.79
N LEU A 222 -43.92 24.87 -11.83
CA LEU A 222 -43.78 24.22 -13.13
C LEU A 222 -42.54 24.70 -13.90
N ASP A 223 -42.14 25.96 -13.76
CA ASP A 223 -40.99 26.52 -14.47
C ASP A 223 -39.68 25.94 -13.93
N ARG A 224 -39.62 25.68 -12.62
CA ARG A 224 -38.50 25.00 -11.97
C ARG A 224 -38.38 23.54 -12.42
N LYS A 225 -39.50 22.84 -12.60
CA LYS A 225 -39.54 21.49 -13.17
C LYS A 225 -39.03 21.47 -14.62
N ILE A 226 -39.43 22.44 -15.45
CA ILE A 226 -38.95 22.61 -16.83
C ILE A 226 -37.44 22.90 -16.90
N ALA A 227 -36.90 23.69 -15.96
CA ALA A 227 -35.47 23.97 -15.89
C ALA A 227 -34.64 22.72 -15.56
N ILE A 228 -35.06 21.93 -14.57
CA ILE A 228 -34.45 20.64 -14.20
C ILE A 228 -34.42 19.70 -15.43
N LEU A 229 -35.50 19.70 -16.22
CA LEU A 229 -35.57 18.87 -17.42
C LEU A 229 -34.61 19.27 -18.52
N ARG A 230 -34.40 20.57 -18.72
CA ARG A 230 -33.40 21.05 -19.67
C ARG A 230 -31.99 20.62 -19.25
N GLN A 231 -31.69 20.59 -17.95
CA GLN A 231 -30.41 20.03 -17.44
C GLN A 231 -30.32 18.51 -17.63
N ILE A 232 -31.39 17.76 -17.35
CA ILE A 232 -31.42 16.31 -17.57
C ILE A 232 -31.20 15.96 -19.05
N VAL A 233 -31.85 16.67 -19.95
CA VAL A 233 -31.72 16.47 -21.41
C VAL A 233 -30.35 16.93 -21.93
N SER A 234 -29.75 17.99 -21.37
CA SER A 234 -28.39 18.39 -21.78
C SER A 234 -27.33 17.37 -21.34
N LEU A 235 -27.55 16.75 -20.18
CA LEU A 235 -26.74 15.63 -19.68
C LEU A 235 -26.90 14.37 -20.53
N GLU A 236 -28.08 14.14 -21.12
CA GLU A 236 -28.36 13.01 -22.02
C GLU A 236 -27.49 13.03 -23.30
N ASN A 237 -27.03 14.22 -23.72
CA ASN A 237 -26.14 14.40 -24.87
C ASN A 237 -24.64 14.27 -24.52
N SER A 238 -24.27 14.25 -23.23
CA SER A 238 -22.92 13.89 -22.79
C SER A 238 -22.88 12.42 -22.38
N ALA A 239 -21.72 11.78 -22.52
CA ALA A 239 -21.57 10.32 -22.40
C ALA A 239 -21.80 9.79 -20.97
N LEU A 240 -23.06 9.70 -20.54
CA LEU A 240 -23.46 9.27 -19.21
C LEU A 240 -23.70 7.76 -19.08
N SER A 241 -23.50 7.28 -17.85
CA SER A 241 -23.77 5.93 -17.35
C SER A 241 -25.17 5.42 -17.73
N ASN A 242 -25.28 4.10 -17.96
CA ASN A 242 -26.53 3.41 -18.30
C ASN A 242 -27.67 3.67 -17.29
N GLU A 243 -27.35 4.02 -16.05
CA GLU A 243 -28.34 4.34 -15.01
C GLU A 243 -29.01 5.70 -15.23
N ALA A 244 -28.28 6.70 -15.76
CA ALA A 244 -28.87 7.98 -16.13
C ALA A 244 -29.83 7.81 -17.32
N LYS A 245 -29.44 7.02 -18.33
CA LYS A 245 -30.29 6.69 -19.48
C LYS A 245 -31.58 5.97 -19.08
N ALA A 246 -31.50 5.06 -18.11
CA ALA A 246 -32.66 4.35 -17.59
C ALA A 246 -33.63 5.26 -16.82
N LEU A 247 -33.13 6.27 -16.10
CA LEU A 247 -33.96 7.25 -15.40
C LEU A 247 -34.68 8.18 -16.39
N ILE A 248 -33.99 8.61 -17.45
CA ILE A 248 -34.56 9.53 -18.44
C ILE A 248 -35.65 8.85 -19.28
N SER A 249 -35.44 7.59 -19.66
CA SER A 249 -36.44 6.75 -20.31
C SER A 249 -37.76 6.67 -19.54
N LYS A 250 -37.75 6.78 -18.20
CA LYS A 250 -38.95 6.69 -17.38
C LYS A 250 -39.65 8.04 -17.21
N ILE A 251 -38.89 9.13 -17.18
CA ILE A 251 -39.41 10.48 -16.93
C ILE A 251 -39.96 11.12 -18.21
N LYS A 252 -39.37 10.82 -19.37
CA LYS A 252 -39.76 11.38 -20.68
C LYS A 252 -41.25 11.25 -21.02
N PRO A 253 -41.92 10.08 -20.90
CA PRO A 253 -43.33 9.94 -21.26
C PRO A 253 -44.28 10.73 -20.34
N VAL A 254 -43.99 10.81 -19.04
CA VAL A 254 -44.79 11.59 -18.06
C VAL A 254 -44.83 13.07 -18.46
N LEU A 255 -43.75 13.54 -19.08
CA LEU A 255 -43.54 14.93 -19.41
C LEU A 255 -44.01 15.36 -20.78
N GLU A 256 -43.92 14.48 -21.76
CA GLU A 256 -44.59 14.68 -23.05
C GLU A 256 -46.11 14.78 -22.87
N ASP A 257 -46.66 14.05 -21.89
CA ASP A 257 -48.08 14.11 -21.53
C ASP A 257 -48.44 15.43 -20.82
N ALA A 258 -47.59 15.93 -19.92
CA ALA A 258 -47.75 17.23 -19.28
C ALA A 258 -47.74 18.40 -20.28
N LEU A 259 -46.83 18.37 -21.26
CA LEU A 259 -46.71 19.36 -22.34
C LEU A 259 -47.89 19.33 -23.31
N LYS A 260 -48.46 18.15 -23.58
CA LYS A 260 -49.70 18.00 -24.36
C LYS A 260 -50.90 18.61 -23.63
N GLN A 261 -51.00 18.38 -22.32
CA GLN A 261 -52.09 18.93 -21.50
C GLN A 261 -51.98 20.46 -21.37
N GLN A 262 -50.78 21.03 -21.28
CA GLN A 262 -50.55 22.48 -21.24
C GLN A 262 -51.08 23.22 -22.49
N LYS A 263 -50.99 22.62 -23.68
CA LYS A 263 -51.47 23.23 -24.93
C LYS A 263 -53.01 23.27 -25.06
N ALA A 264 -53.74 22.56 -24.19
CA ALA A 264 -55.20 22.45 -24.25
C ALA A 264 -55.96 23.37 -23.28
N ILE A 265 -55.26 24.04 -22.35
CA ILE A 265 -55.87 24.78 -21.23
C ILE A 265 -56.14 26.23 -21.65
N LYS A 266 -57.41 26.64 -21.69
CA LYS A 266 -57.83 28.00 -22.06
C LYS A 266 -58.40 28.83 -20.90
N THR A 267 -58.73 28.21 -19.76
CA THR A 267 -59.29 28.91 -18.59
C THR A 267 -58.66 28.43 -17.26
N LYS A 268 -58.86 29.21 -16.19
CA LYS A 268 -58.29 28.93 -14.85
C LYS A 268 -58.92 27.68 -14.19
N GLU A 269 -60.18 27.38 -14.50
CA GLU A 269 -60.87 26.16 -14.02
C GLU A 269 -60.36 24.91 -14.75
N ASP A 270 -60.05 25.01 -16.04
CA ASP A 270 -59.38 23.92 -16.79
C ASP A 270 -58.01 23.59 -16.20
N LEU A 271 -57.28 24.61 -15.70
CA LEU A 271 -55.98 24.44 -15.07
C LEU A 271 -56.08 23.73 -13.72
N GLU A 272 -57.06 24.07 -12.87
CA GLU A 272 -57.27 23.40 -11.58
C GLU A 272 -57.73 21.95 -11.76
N GLU A 273 -58.61 21.68 -12.73
CA GLU A 273 -59.05 20.32 -13.02
C GLU A 273 -57.95 19.47 -13.68
N ALA A 274 -57.17 20.05 -14.61
CA ALA A 274 -55.98 19.40 -15.15
C ALA A 274 -54.95 19.12 -14.05
N THR A 275 -54.73 20.05 -13.12
CA THR A 275 -53.80 19.88 -12.00
C THR A 275 -54.25 18.75 -11.07
N LYS A 276 -55.55 18.65 -10.78
CA LYS A 276 -56.11 17.51 -10.01
C LYS A 276 -55.92 16.18 -10.74
N LYS A 277 -56.23 16.12 -12.04
CA LYS A 277 -56.05 14.90 -12.85
C LYS A 277 -54.58 14.51 -12.97
N TYR A 278 -53.69 15.49 -13.13
CA TYR A 278 -52.25 15.28 -13.26
C TYR A 278 -51.61 14.85 -11.94
N ASN A 279 -51.99 15.46 -10.81
CA ASN A 279 -51.56 15.00 -9.48
C ASN A 279 -52.08 13.60 -9.16
N PHE A 280 -53.28 13.25 -9.61
CA PHE A 280 -53.81 11.90 -9.47
C PHE A 280 -53.03 10.89 -10.34
N ALA A 281 -52.74 11.23 -11.60
CA ALA A 281 -51.94 10.40 -12.50
C ALA A 281 -50.50 10.21 -11.99
N ILE A 282 -49.84 11.28 -11.53
CA ILE A 282 -48.51 11.19 -10.91
C ILE A 282 -48.55 10.29 -9.67
N ASN A 283 -49.56 10.44 -8.80
CA ASN A 283 -49.66 9.60 -7.62
C ASN A 283 -49.86 8.11 -7.95
N ILE A 284 -50.62 7.81 -9.01
CA ILE A 284 -50.77 6.45 -9.53
C ILE A 284 -49.44 5.95 -10.09
N GLU A 285 -48.73 6.75 -10.88
CA GLU A 285 -47.46 6.36 -11.48
C GLU A 285 -46.38 6.14 -10.40
N ILE A 286 -46.32 7.00 -9.38
CA ILE A 286 -45.44 6.83 -8.21
C ILE A 286 -45.81 5.54 -7.45
N HIS A 287 -47.10 5.25 -7.26
CA HIS A 287 -47.52 3.99 -6.64
C HIS A 287 -47.15 2.78 -7.52
N SER A 288 -47.31 2.87 -8.83
CA SER A 288 -46.92 1.85 -9.80
C SER A 288 -45.40 1.60 -9.77
N MET A 289 -44.59 2.66 -9.76
CA MET A 289 -43.13 2.55 -9.62
C MET A 289 -42.71 1.96 -8.28
N ARG A 290 -43.38 2.33 -7.18
CA ARG A 290 -43.14 1.73 -5.86
C ARG A 290 -43.47 0.24 -5.86
N LEU A 291 -44.57 -0.16 -6.49
CA LEU A 291 -44.95 -1.55 -6.65
C LEU A 291 -43.93 -2.32 -7.51
N GLN A 292 -43.52 -1.80 -8.66
CA GLN A 292 -42.49 -2.43 -9.51
C GLN A 292 -41.13 -2.54 -8.79
N TYR A 293 -40.75 -1.53 -8.01
CA TYR A 293 -39.52 -1.56 -7.23
C TYR A 293 -39.60 -2.60 -6.10
N LEU A 294 -40.74 -2.69 -5.41
CA LEU A 294 -41.00 -3.72 -4.42
C LEU A 294 -41.04 -5.12 -5.03
N GLU A 295 -41.66 -5.29 -6.21
CA GLU A 295 -41.66 -6.55 -6.96
C GLU A 295 -40.24 -6.95 -7.39
N LYS A 296 -39.41 -6.00 -7.83
CA LYS A 296 -38.01 -6.27 -8.12
C LYS A 296 -37.24 -6.67 -6.88
N ILE A 297 -37.39 -5.95 -5.76
CA ILE A 297 -36.79 -6.34 -4.47
C ILE A 297 -37.26 -7.74 -4.05
N LEU A 298 -38.54 -8.06 -4.21
CA LEU A 298 -39.10 -9.37 -3.93
C LEU A 298 -38.50 -10.44 -4.86
N THR A 299 -38.29 -10.12 -6.13
CA THR A 299 -37.70 -11.03 -7.12
C THR A 299 -36.22 -11.28 -6.83
N ASP A 300 -35.46 -10.23 -6.53
CA ASP A 300 -34.05 -10.30 -6.16
C ASP A 300 -33.87 -11.00 -4.81
N TYR A 301 -34.77 -10.77 -3.85
CA TYR A 301 -34.82 -11.50 -2.57
C TYR A 301 -35.18 -12.97 -2.76
N ASN A 302 -36.12 -13.29 -3.66
CA ASN A 302 -36.48 -14.67 -3.98
C ASN A 302 -35.35 -15.40 -4.74
N ALA A 303 -34.64 -14.70 -5.63
CA ALA A 303 -33.48 -15.26 -6.32
C ALA A 303 -32.31 -15.48 -5.34
N TYR A 304 -32.04 -14.50 -4.49
CA TYR A 304 -30.99 -14.57 -3.47
C TYR A 304 -31.27 -15.65 -2.41
N SER A 305 -32.52 -15.76 -1.93
CA SER A 305 -32.94 -16.80 -0.97
C SER A 305 -32.97 -18.22 -1.57
N GLN A 306 -32.97 -18.34 -2.89
CA GLN A 306 -32.85 -19.62 -3.59
C GLN A 306 -31.41 -20.05 -3.86
N THR A 307 -30.42 -19.17 -3.69
CA THR A 307 -29.00 -19.52 -3.87
C THR A 307 -28.58 -20.61 -2.88
N ALA A 308 -27.69 -21.50 -3.34
CA ALA A 308 -27.14 -22.56 -2.49
C ALA A 308 -26.44 -21.97 -1.25
N GLU A 309 -25.70 -20.87 -1.43
CA GLU A 309 -25.00 -20.17 -0.36
C GLU A 309 -25.96 -19.62 0.70
N PHE A 310 -27.07 -18.97 0.32
CA PHE A 310 -28.05 -18.48 1.30
C PHE A 310 -28.74 -19.64 2.03
N LYS A 311 -29.10 -20.73 1.34
CA LYS A 311 -29.69 -21.91 1.99
C LYS A 311 -28.74 -22.54 3.00
N THR A 312 -27.46 -22.66 2.66
CA THR A 312 -26.43 -23.15 3.58
C THR A 312 -26.24 -22.20 4.77
N LEU A 313 -26.18 -20.89 4.53
CA LEU A 313 -26.00 -19.89 5.59
C LEU A 313 -27.22 -19.84 6.52
N PHE A 314 -28.44 -19.93 5.98
CA PHE A 314 -29.68 -19.98 6.75
C PHE A 314 -29.82 -21.31 7.53
N SER A 315 -29.37 -22.43 6.97
CA SER A 315 -29.24 -23.69 7.71
C SER A 315 -28.27 -23.52 8.87
N ASN A 316 -27.07 -23.01 8.63
CA ASN A 316 -26.06 -22.80 9.67
C ASN A 316 -26.55 -21.85 10.78
N VAL A 317 -27.28 -20.79 10.44
CA VAL A 317 -27.88 -19.88 11.43
C VAL A 317 -29.00 -20.57 12.20
N ARG A 318 -29.87 -21.34 11.53
CA ARG A 318 -30.94 -22.10 12.19
C ARG A 318 -30.36 -23.17 13.13
N ASP A 319 -29.32 -23.87 12.69
CA ASP A 319 -28.62 -24.89 13.47
C ASP A 319 -27.91 -24.24 14.66
N GLY A 320 -27.27 -23.08 14.46
CA GLY A 320 -26.67 -22.27 15.53
C GLY A 320 -27.68 -21.76 16.56
N ILE A 321 -28.86 -21.30 16.13
CA ILE A 321 -29.96 -20.91 17.03
C ILE A 321 -30.48 -22.13 17.81
N THR A 322 -30.62 -23.27 17.15
CA THR A 322 -31.09 -24.51 17.77
C THR A 322 -30.10 -24.99 18.83
N GLU A 323 -28.81 -24.95 18.54
CA GLU A 323 -27.73 -25.30 19.46
C GLU A 323 -27.67 -24.33 20.65
N SER A 324 -27.80 -23.03 20.39
CA SER A 324 -27.82 -22.00 21.44
C SER A 324 -29.02 -22.16 22.37
N LYS A 325 -30.18 -22.53 21.83
CA LYS A 325 -31.37 -22.83 22.63
C LYS A 325 -31.18 -24.09 23.48
N ARG A 326 -30.63 -25.17 22.91
CA ARG A 326 -30.28 -26.38 23.67
C ARG A 326 -29.29 -26.09 24.78
N GLN A 327 -28.34 -25.19 24.56
CA GLN A 327 -27.39 -24.74 25.58
C GLN A 327 -28.09 -24.03 26.74
N VAL A 328 -28.99 -23.07 26.45
CA VAL A 328 -29.78 -22.38 27.49
C VAL A 328 -30.66 -23.35 28.28
N ASP A 329 -31.36 -24.25 27.58
CA ASP A 329 -32.20 -25.27 28.22
C ASP A 329 -31.37 -26.24 29.08
N TYR A 330 -30.15 -26.57 28.65
CA TYR A 330 -29.21 -27.39 29.41
C TYR A 330 -28.74 -26.68 30.68
N ASP A 331 -28.34 -25.41 30.58
CA ASP A 331 -27.88 -24.62 31.73
C ASP A 331 -29.01 -24.47 32.75
N ASN A 332 -30.25 -24.25 32.30
CA ASN A 332 -31.43 -24.24 33.14
C ASN A 332 -31.66 -25.59 33.85
N ALA A 333 -31.50 -26.70 33.15
CA ALA A 333 -31.64 -28.04 33.73
C ALA A 333 -30.57 -28.34 34.79
N VAL A 334 -29.32 -27.91 34.55
CA VAL A 334 -28.22 -27.98 35.53
C VAL A 334 -28.54 -27.14 36.76
N ASP A 335 -29.04 -25.93 36.57
CA ASP A 335 -29.46 -25.05 37.66
C ASP A 335 -30.59 -25.66 38.50
N MET A 336 -31.59 -26.27 37.86
CA MET A 336 -32.67 -26.99 38.52
C MET A 336 -32.15 -28.16 39.34
N MET A 337 -31.23 -28.95 38.80
CA MET A 337 -30.58 -30.05 39.50
C MET A 337 -29.78 -29.58 40.72
N ASN A 338 -29.01 -28.50 40.59
CA ASN A 338 -28.20 -27.97 41.67
C ASN A 338 -29.03 -27.36 42.81
N LYS A 339 -30.21 -26.81 42.49
CA LYS A 339 -31.15 -26.23 43.47
C LYS A 339 -32.13 -27.28 44.05
N ALA A 340 -32.14 -28.50 43.54
CA ALA A 340 -33.07 -29.52 43.99
C ALA A 340 -32.71 -30.05 45.38
N THR A 341 -33.68 -29.98 46.30
CA THR A 341 -33.55 -30.48 47.68
C THR A 341 -34.60 -31.54 48.03
N THR A 342 -35.53 -31.83 47.11
CA THR A 342 -36.63 -32.78 47.31
C THR A 342 -36.69 -33.78 46.17
N SER A 343 -37.27 -34.95 46.42
CA SER A 343 -37.49 -35.99 45.39
C SER A 343 -38.23 -35.44 44.16
N ALA A 344 -39.24 -34.58 44.38
CA ALA A 344 -40.00 -33.94 43.31
C ALA A 344 -39.14 -32.98 42.46
N ASN A 345 -38.29 -32.17 43.10
CA ASN A 345 -37.42 -31.22 42.38
C ASN A 345 -36.39 -31.96 41.50
N PHE A 346 -35.85 -33.09 41.98
CA PHE A 346 -34.96 -33.92 41.18
C PHE A 346 -35.67 -34.61 40.01
N LYS A 347 -36.95 -35.01 40.13
CA LYS A 347 -37.74 -35.51 38.99
C LYS A 347 -37.92 -34.44 37.92
N SER A 348 -38.28 -33.22 38.32
CA SER A 348 -38.40 -32.09 37.40
C SER A 348 -37.10 -31.79 36.67
N ALA A 349 -35.95 -31.87 37.35
CA ALA A 349 -34.64 -31.73 36.71
C ALA A 349 -34.33 -32.88 35.73
N ALA A 350 -34.67 -34.13 36.08
CA ALA A 350 -34.50 -35.28 35.20
C ALA A 350 -35.36 -35.16 33.92
N GLU A 351 -36.60 -34.67 34.04
CA GLU A 351 -37.47 -34.41 32.89
C GLU A 351 -36.92 -33.31 31.98
N ALA A 352 -36.34 -32.25 32.55
CA ALA A 352 -35.68 -31.20 31.79
C ALA A 352 -34.51 -31.74 30.97
N PHE A 353 -33.63 -32.56 31.57
CA PHE A 353 -32.55 -33.23 30.84
C PHE A 353 -33.05 -34.23 29.80
N SER A 354 -34.17 -34.91 30.04
CA SER A 354 -34.73 -35.85 29.06
C SER A 354 -35.16 -35.20 27.74
N ARG A 355 -35.45 -33.90 27.74
CA ARG A 355 -35.76 -33.13 26.52
C ARG A 355 -34.52 -32.76 25.71
N LEU A 356 -33.33 -33.01 26.27
CA LEU A 356 -32.02 -32.68 25.71
C LEU A 356 -31.20 -33.95 25.41
N SER A 357 -31.87 -35.08 25.14
CA SER A 357 -31.18 -36.35 24.86
C SER A 357 -30.21 -36.22 23.68
N GLY A 358 -29.01 -36.79 23.81
CA GLY A 358 -27.93 -36.67 22.84
C GLY A 358 -27.20 -35.32 22.83
N PHE A 359 -27.56 -34.38 23.72
CA PHE A 359 -26.85 -33.12 23.91
C PHE A 359 -25.96 -33.17 25.16
N LYS A 360 -24.64 -33.06 24.98
CA LYS A 360 -23.63 -33.18 26.05
C LYS A 360 -23.84 -34.46 26.88
N ASP A 361 -23.81 -34.35 28.21
CA ASP A 361 -24.00 -35.41 29.19
C ASP A 361 -25.44 -35.42 29.77
N SER A 362 -26.43 -34.84 29.06
CA SER A 362 -27.81 -34.74 29.55
C SER A 362 -28.41 -36.08 29.94
N ASP A 363 -28.14 -37.14 29.19
CA ASP A 363 -28.65 -38.49 29.49
C ASP A 363 -28.04 -39.05 30.79
N LEU A 364 -26.78 -38.73 31.07
CA LEU A 364 -26.12 -39.12 32.32
C LEU A 364 -26.68 -38.31 33.50
N LYS A 365 -26.79 -36.99 33.35
CA LYS A 365 -27.39 -36.11 34.39
C LYS A 365 -28.84 -36.42 34.69
N LYS A 366 -29.62 -36.84 33.68
CA LYS A 366 -30.98 -37.35 33.86
C LYS A 366 -30.99 -38.53 34.82
N ASN A 367 -30.12 -39.52 34.59
CA ASN A 367 -30.04 -40.71 35.43
C ASN A 367 -29.59 -40.36 36.86
N GLU A 368 -28.59 -39.49 37.02
CA GLU A 368 -28.17 -39.00 38.33
C GLU A 368 -29.32 -38.32 39.10
N CYS A 369 -30.11 -37.48 38.43
CA CYS A 369 -31.30 -36.88 39.02
C CYS A 369 -32.35 -37.93 39.42
N SER A 370 -32.59 -38.94 38.59
CA SER A 370 -33.53 -40.03 38.90
C SER A 370 -33.08 -40.84 40.12
N GLU A 371 -31.80 -41.21 40.21
CA GLU A 371 -31.25 -41.95 41.35
C GLU A 371 -31.34 -41.15 42.66
N LYS A 372 -30.97 -39.86 42.63
CA LYS A 372 -31.10 -38.97 43.80
C LYS A 372 -32.56 -38.80 44.23
N SER A 373 -33.48 -38.70 43.27
CA SER A 373 -34.91 -38.62 43.55
C SER A 373 -35.43 -39.86 44.27
N ASP A 374 -35.02 -41.05 43.82
CA ASP A 374 -35.43 -42.33 44.40
C ASP A 374 -34.84 -42.55 45.79
N LEU A 375 -33.59 -42.14 46.01
CA LEU A 375 -32.96 -42.16 47.33
C LEU A 375 -33.74 -41.29 48.33
N LEU A 376 -34.01 -40.03 47.98
CA LEU A 376 -34.78 -39.12 48.83
C LEU A 376 -36.20 -39.61 49.11
N ALA A 377 -36.85 -40.26 48.13
CA ALA A 377 -38.18 -40.84 48.34
C ALA A 377 -38.15 -42.00 49.35
N LYS A 378 -37.12 -42.86 49.28
CA LYS A 378 -36.92 -43.95 50.24
C LYS A 378 -36.61 -43.43 51.64
N GLU A 379 -35.74 -42.43 51.76
CA GLU A 379 -35.41 -41.76 53.02
C GLU A 379 -36.65 -41.13 53.66
N ALA A 380 -37.44 -40.35 52.91
CA ALA A 380 -38.67 -39.75 53.41
C ALA A 380 -39.70 -40.80 53.89
N THR A 381 -39.79 -41.94 53.18
CA THR A 381 -40.67 -43.05 53.58
C THR A 381 -40.16 -43.71 54.86
N TYR A 382 -38.85 -43.87 55.00
CA TYR A 382 -38.22 -44.42 56.19
C TYR A 382 -38.39 -43.50 57.40
N GLU A 383 -38.15 -42.18 57.24
CA GLU A 383 -38.36 -41.17 58.28
C GLU A 383 -39.82 -41.12 58.73
N GLY A 384 -40.77 -41.08 57.79
CA GLY A 384 -42.19 -41.12 58.12
C GLY A 384 -42.59 -42.42 58.85
N GLY A 385 -41.99 -43.56 58.47
CA GLY A 385 -42.16 -44.82 59.20
C GLY A 385 -41.58 -44.76 60.62
N LEU A 386 -40.44 -44.10 60.80
CA LEU A 386 -39.79 -43.91 62.10
C LEU A 386 -40.61 -43.01 63.03
N GLU A 387 -41.18 -41.92 62.51
CA GLU A 387 -42.08 -41.04 63.27
C GLU A 387 -43.32 -41.80 63.76
N ILE A 388 -43.98 -42.55 62.89
CA ILE A 388 -45.13 -43.39 63.27
C ILE A 388 -44.73 -44.42 64.33
N TYR A 389 -43.56 -45.03 64.19
CA TYR A 389 -43.02 -45.96 65.17
C TYR A 389 -42.75 -45.29 66.53
N GLU A 390 -42.13 -44.10 66.54
CA GLU A 390 -41.86 -43.33 67.76
C GLU A 390 -43.15 -42.84 68.44
N GLU A 391 -44.13 -42.39 67.66
CA GLU A 391 -45.43 -41.96 68.17
C GLU A 391 -46.20 -43.15 68.77
N GLY A 392 -46.20 -44.29 68.08
CA GLY A 392 -46.71 -45.55 68.62
C GLY A 392 -46.00 -45.97 69.91
N ARG A 393 -44.68 -45.80 70.00
CA ARG A 393 -43.89 -46.06 71.21
C ARG A 393 -44.26 -45.11 72.36
N LYS A 394 -44.46 -43.81 72.10
CA LYS A 394 -44.90 -42.82 73.11
C LYS A 394 -46.28 -43.16 73.67
N ILE A 395 -47.23 -43.54 72.81
CA ILE A 395 -48.57 -43.99 73.20
C ILE A 395 -48.48 -45.25 74.09
N ASN A 396 -47.61 -46.20 73.73
CA ASN A 396 -47.42 -47.44 74.50
C ASN A 396 -46.81 -47.18 75.90
N ILE A 397 -45.82 -46.28 76.01
CA ILE A 397 -45.25 -45.85 77.31
C ILE A 397 -46.30 -45.11 78.17
N PHE A 398 -47.16 -44.29 77.56
CA PHE A 398 -48.24 -43.59 78.28
C PHE A 398 -49.29 -44.57 78.83
N ASN A 399 -49.65 -45.60 78.06
CA ASN A 399 -50.53 -46.66 78.53
C ASN A 399 -49.93 -47.47 79.67
N TRP A 400 -48.63 -47.83 79.60
CA TRP A 400 -47.95 -48.54 80.70
C TRP A 400 -47.89 -47.75 82.01
N ARG A 401 -47.81 -46.41 81.97
CA ARG A 401 -47.87 -45.55 83.18
C ARG A 401 -49.28 -45.43 83.77
N LYS A 402 -50.33 -45.74 83.01
CA LYS A 402 -51.73 -45.71 83.47
C LYS A 402 -52.14 -47.02 84.18
N TYR A 403 -51.38 -48.10 83.96
CA TYR A 403 -51.58 -49.43 84.56
C TYR A 403 -50.63 -49.73 85.73
N ARG A 404 -49.91 -48.71 86.23
CA ARG A 404 -49.13 -48.76 87.46
C ARG A 404 -49.71 -47.74 88.42
#